data_AF-A0A6I2QWD4-F1
#
_entry.id   AF-A0A6I2QWD4-F1
#
_cell.length_a   1.000
_cell.length_b   1.000
_cell.length_c   1.000
_cell.angle_alpha   90.00
_cell.angle_beta   90.00
_cell.angle_gamma   90.00
#
_symmetry.space_group_name_H-M   'P 1'
#
loop_
_entity.id
_entity.type
_entity.pdbx_description
1 polymer ?
#
loop_
_entity_poly.entity_id
_entity_poly.type
_entity_poly.pdbx_seq_one_letter_code
_entity_poly.pdbx_strand_id
1 'polypeptide(L)' 'MKHISITYHMSREGEIAETCIILPMEDQIASDILEHQEESRHVREDGCGTIAVRTILTCLAELQGYTDASFCMATEVDLW' A
#
# COMPACT_ATOMS: atom_id res chain seq x y z
N MET A 1 -4.96 2.44 17.33
CA MET A 1 -5.03 1.97 15.94
C MET A 1 -5.32 3.17 15.07
N LYS A 2 -4.51 3.37 14.03
CA LYS A 2 -4.66 4.42 13.03
C LYS A 2 -5.24 3.84 11.76
N HIS A 3 -5.89 4.67 10.96
CA HIS A 3 -6.28 4.32 9.60
C HIS A 3 -5.39 5.09 8.64
N ILE A 4 -4.85 4.39 7.65
CA ILE A 4 -4.10 5.04 6.57
C ILE A 4 -4.78 4.75 5.23
N SER A 5 -4.88 5.77 4.38
CA SER A 5 -5.26 5.63 2.98
C SER A 5 -3.99 5.44 2.16
N ILE A 6 -3.90 4.33 1.45
CA ILE A 6 -2.81 4.03 0.53
C ILE A 6 -3.31 4.21 -0.89
N THR A 7 -2.73 5.16 -1.62
CA THR A 7 -2.88 5.30 -3.07
C THR A 7 -1.84 4.43 -3.76
N TYR A 8 -2.26 3.69 -4.77
CA TYR A 8 -1.40 2.79 -5.54
C TYR A 8 -1.84 2.74 -7.00
N HIS A 9 -0.88 2.44 -7.87
CA HIS A 9 -1.13 2.16 -9.28
C HIS A 9 -1.24 0.66 -9.48
N MET A 10 -2.19 0.26 -10.32
CA MET A 10 -2.33 -1.08 -10.85
C MET A 10 -2.03 -1.02 -12.34
N SER A 11 -1.27 -1.98 -12.86
CA SER A 11 -0.92 -1.99 -14.28
C SER A 11 -1.22 -3.33 -14.95
N ARG A 12 -1.59 -3.23 -16.22
CA ARG A 12 -1.73 -4.35 -17.17
C ARG A 12 -1.27 -3.88 -18.55
N GLU A 13 -1.23 -4.80 -19.52
CA GLU A 13 -0.82 -4.44 -20.88
C GLU A 13 -1.67 -3.29 -21.43
N GLY A 14 -1.01 -2.16 -21.74
CA GLY A 14 -1.64 -0.98 -22.33
C GLY A 14 -2.44 -0.09 -21.38
N GLU A 15 -2.47 -0.37 -20.06
CA GLU A 15 -3.28 0.39 -19.11
C GLU A 15 -2.64 0.52 -17.72
N ILE A 16 -2.74 1.72 -17.15
CA ILE A 16 -2.43 2.02 -15.76
C ILE A 16 -3.69 2.63 -15.13
N ALA A 17 -4.10 2.09 -13.99
CA ALA A 17 -5.19 2.62 -13.18
C ALA A 17 -4.67 3.03 -11.81
N GLU A 18 -5.20 4.13 -11.26
CA GLU A 18 -4.93 4.57 -9.89
C GLU A 18 -6.15 4.33 -9.02
N THR A 19 -5.92 3.83 -7.80
CA THR A 19 -6.97 3.66 -6.80
C THR A 19 -6.40 3.81 -5.40
N CYS A 20 -7.27 3.81 -4.39
CA CYS A 20 -6.87 3.88 -3.00
C CYS A 20 -7.59 2.85 -2.12
N ILE A 21 -6.96 2.50 -1.00
CA ILE A 21 -7.55 1.64 0.03
C ILE A 21 -7.26 2.20 1.42
N ILE A 22 -8.25 2.15 2.30
CA ILE A 22 -8.08 2.50 3.72
C ILE A 22 -7.83 1.22 4.51
N LEU A 23 -6.72 1.16 5.23
CA LEU A 23 -6.33 0.02 6.06
C LEU A 23 -6.21 0.45 7.53
N PRO A 24 -6.88 -0.26 8.46
CA PRO A 24 -6.59 -0.13 9.89
C PRO A 24 -5.26 -0.78 10.21
N MET A 25 -4.43 -0.10 11.00
CA MET A 25 -3.10 -0.58 11.38
C MET A 25 -2.76 -0.24 12.83
N GLU A 26 -1.82 -1.00 13.40
CA GLU A 26 -1.20 -0.62 14.67
C GLU A 26 -0.46 0.71 14.53
N ASP A 27 -0.54 1.56 15.55
CA ASP A 27 -0.09 2.95 15.47
C ASP A 27 1.40 3.07 15.10
N GLN A 28 2.22 2.14 15.56
CA GLN A 28 3.66 2.11 15.27
C GLN A 28 3.92 1.80 13.79
N ILE A 29 3.19 0.84 13.22
CA ILE A 29 3.30 0.46 11.81
C ILE A 29 2.78 1.58 10.91
N ALA A 30 1.62 2.14 11.27
CA ALA A 30 1.05 3.28 10.55
C ALA A 30 2.01 4.47 10.53
N SER A 31 2.60 4.81 11.69
CA SER A 31 3.54 5.93 11.79
C SER A 31 4.81 5.69 10.96
N ASP A 32 5.35 4.47 10.98
CA ASP A 32 6.52 4.08 10.16
C ASP A 32 6.23 4.24 8.66
N ILE A 33 5.07 3.78 8.19
CA ILE A 33 4.63 3.93 6.79
C ILE A 33 4.38 5.40 6.44
N LEU A 34 3.75 6.18 7.32
CA LEU A 34 3.47 7.59 7.06
C LEU A 34 4.76 8.43 6.98
N GLU A 35 5.77 8.12 7.78
CA GLU A 35 7.05 8.82 7.80
C GLU A 35 7.96 8.42 6.63
N HIS A 36 8.04 7.11 6.32
CA HIS A 36 9.00 6.58 5.35
C HIS A 36 8.39 6.25 3.99
N GLN A 37 7.06 6.24 3.86
CA GLN A 37 6.33 5.98 2.62
C GLN A 37 6.76 4.64 1.99
N GLU A 38 7.11 4.63 0.69
CA GLU A 38 7.57 3.44 -0.02
C GLU A 38 8.84 2.83 0.60
N GLU A 39 9.66 3.64 1.26
CA GLU A 39 10.90 3.19 1.91
C GLU A 39 10.66 2.53 3.28
N SER A 40 9.42 2.52 3.77
CA SER A 40 9.07 1.77 4.98
C SER A 40 9.37 0.28 4.77
N ARG A 41 9.92 -0.36 5.80
CA ARG A 41 10.14 -1.82 5.85
C ARG A 41 8.86 -2.65 5.74
N HIS A 42 7.69 -2.01 5.88
CA HIS A 42 6.38 -2.64 5.74
C HIS A 42 5.85 -2.58 4.29
N VAL A 43 6.52 -1.80 3.43
CA VAL A 43 6.20 -1.60 2.01
C VAL A 43 7.31 -2.15 1.12
N ARG A 44 8.57 -1.80 1.39
CA ARG A 44 9.73 -2.17 0.57
C ARG A 44 10.15 -3.64 0.75
N GLU A 45 10.64 -4.22 -0.33
CA GLU A 45 11.27 -5.54 -0.34
C GLU A 45 12.79 -5.39 -0.10
N ASP A 46 13.22 -5.42 1.15
CA ASP A 46 14.65 -5.40 1.52
C ASP A 46 15.12 -6.74 2.07
N GLY A 47 14.87 -7.82 1.33
CA GLY A 47 15.51 -9.15 1.50
C GLY A 47 15.29 -9.88 2.84
N CYS A 48 14.75 -9.21 3.86
CA CYS A 48 14.51 -9.71 5.22
C CYS A 48 13.25 -9.10 5.86
N GLY A 49 12.62 -8.10 5.22
CA GLY A 49 11.47 -7.36 5.73
C GLY A 49 10.09 -7.88 5.28
N THR A 50 9.08 -7.53 6.07
CA THR A 50 7.67 -7.93 5.92
C THR A 50 7.00 -7.19 4.74
N ILE A 51 6.75 -7.90 3.64
CA ILE A 51 6.11 -7.37 2.40
C ILE A 51 4.58 -7.20 2.48
N ALA A 52 4.00 -7.07 3.67
CA ALA A 52 2.55 -7.20 3.88
C ALA A 52 1.72 -6.19 3.06
N VAL A 53 2.11 -4.90 3.03
CA VAL A 53 1.40 -3.90 2.24
C VAL A 53 1.48 -4.25 0.76
N ARG A 54 2.68 -4.56 0.26
CA ARG A 54 2.87 -4.93 -1.15
C ARG A 54 2.03 -6.15 -1.53
N THR A 55 2.02 -7.20 -0.71
CA THR A 55 1.19 -8.39 -0.93
C THR A 55 -0.30 -8.02 -1.01
N ILE A 56 -0.78 -7.17 -0.11
CA ILE A 56 -2.18 -6.70 -0.13
C ILE A 56 -2.48 -5.98 -1.46
N LEU A 57 -1.62 -5.03 -1.86
CA LEU A 57 -1.82 -4.26 -3.08
C LEU A 57 -1.79 -5.14 -4.33
N THR A 58 -0.84 -6.09 -4.42
CA THR A 58 -0.77 -7.06 -5.53
C THR A 58 -2.02 -7.92 -5.59
N CYS A 59 -2.48 -8.48 -4.46
CA CYS A 59 -3.72 -9.27 -4.44
C CYS A 59 -4.94 -8.45 -4.87
N LEU A 60 -5.04 -7.18 -4.46
CA LEU A 60 -6.14 -6.31 -4.88
C LEU A 60 -6.10 -5.99 -6.37
N ALA A 61 -4.91 -5.81 -6.93
CA ALA A 61 -4.73 -5.61 -8.37
C ALA A 61 -5.12 -6.85 -9.17
N GLU A 62 -4.67 -8.04 -8.74
CA GLU A 62 -5.01 -9.32 -9.36
C GLU A 62 -6.52 -9.58 -9.35
N LEU A 63 -7.21 -9.30 -8.24
CA LEU A 63 -8.66 -9.42 -8.13
C LEU A 63 -9.41 -8.49 -9.11
N GLN A 64 -8.79 -7.39 -9.54
CA GLN A 64 -9.34 -6.42 -10.48
C GLN A 64 -8.88 -6.67 -11.93
N GLY A 65 -8.12 -7.73 -12.19
CA GLY A 65 -7.63 -8.08 -13.53
C GLY A 65 -6.39 -7.30 -13.98
N TYR A 66 -5.62 -6.78 -13.03
CA TYR A 66 -4.30 -6.19 -13.25
C TYR A 66 -3.19 -7.18 -12.87
N THR A 67 -2.00 -7.00 -13.44
CA THR A 67 -0.86 -7.92 -13.27
C THR A 67 0.19 -7.42 -12.29
N ASP A 68 0.15 -6.14 -11.93
CA ASP A 68 1.12 -5.54 -11.03
C ASP A 68 0.47 -4.42 -10.21
N ALA A 69 1.09 -4.10 -9.07
CA ALA A 69 0.70 -3.03 -8.17
C ALA A 69 1.93 -2.31 -7.61
N SER A 70 1.93 -0.98 -7.69
CA SER A 70 2.99 -0.13 -7.13
C SER A 70 2.42 0.87 -6.13
N PHE A 71 3.00 0.92 -4.94
CA PHE A 71 2.68 1.92 -3.93
C PHE A 71 2.99 3.33 -4.45
N CYS A 72 2.12 4.31 -4.17
CA CYS A 72 2.37 5.70 -4.53
C CYS A 72 2.50 6.60 -3.30
N MET A 73 1.55 6.50 -2.37
CA MET A 73 1.50 7.38 -1.20
C MET A 73 0.62 6.79 -0.10
N ALA A 74 0.98 7.04 1.15
CA ALA A 74 0.13 6.81 2.31
C ALA A 74 -0.19 8.13 3.03
N THR A 75 -1.44 8.30 3.42
CA THR A 75 -1.93 9.44 4.22
C THR A 75 -2.73 8.97 5.43
N GLU A 76 -2.68 9.71 6.54
CA GLU A 76 -3.49 9.41 7.72
C GLU A 76 -4.95 9.80 7.46
N VAL A 77 -5.87 8.97 7.93
CA VAL A 77 -7.31 9.17 7.78
C VAL A 77 -7.99 9.11 9.14
N ASP A 78 -8.71 10.17 9.47
CA ASP A 78 -9.62 10.18 10.62
C ASP A 78 -10.98 9.62 10.19
N LEU A 79 -11.30 8.40 10.64
CA LEU A 79 -12.63 7.84 10.51
C LEU A 79 -13.48 8.29 11.71
N TRP A 80 -14.64 8.86 11.42
CA TRP A 80 -15.49 9.60 12.35
C TRP A 80 -16.16 8.70 13.39
#